data_AF-A0A4P9WFK6-F1
#
_entry.id   AF-A0A4P9WFK6-F1
#
_cell.length_a   1.000
_cell.length_b   1.000
_cell.length_c   1.000
_cell.angle_alpha   90.00
_cell.angle_beta   90.00
_cell.angle_gamma   90.00
#
_symmetry.space_group_name_H-M   'P 1'
#
loop_
_entity.id
_entity.type
_entity.pdbx_description
1 polymer ?
#
loop_
_entity_poly.entity_id
_entity_poly.type
_entity_poly.pdbx_seq_one_letter_code
_entity_poly.pdbx_strand_id
1 'polypeptide(L)'
;MLQDIDPANTTAQAWTLSYVWESVIWQTFSTNIYASSGSYLGVASTDLTLEFLTRVLTAQSAQLQYDNYIYAFEIGANGEVCLGSSDGVDLYLRDSSNEPQRSLTLHELAAHSKPMAALHGLLAGPEWNGSVAAFATAQAKTETPALVDFGGTTQLLCVSEIRHGNIYWVIVQFLNEAQVLANLTAGSRETGGIVASLVVSAVALAMGSSVSLTRVLRMLRADIEELRALKFRDVLGRNLSFARTTKNQSRISEV
;
A
#
# COMPACT_ATOMS: atom_id res chain seq x y z
N MET A 1 13.94 -33.03 16.00
CA MET A 1 15.15 -33.86 15.81
C MET A 1 16.07 -33.05 14.90
N LEU A 2 17.28 -32.69 15.34
CA LEU A 2 18.24 -31.98 14.50
C LEU A 2 18.45 -32.80 13.22
N GLN A 3 18.30 -32.17 12.07
CA GLN A 3 18.74 -32.79 10.82
C GLN A 3 20.27 -32.68 10.85
N ASP A 4 20.94 -33.78 11.16
CA ASP A 4 22.40 -33.83 11.24
C ASP A 4 22.99 -33.25 9.95
N ILE A 5 23.77 -32.19 10.09
CA ILE A 5 24.47 -31.59 8.95
C ILE A 5 25.50 -32.62 8.46
N ASP A 6 25.40 -33.02 7.19
CA ASP A 6 26.31 -33.99 6.58
C ASP A 6 27.76 -33.49 6.67
N PRO A 7 28.63 -34.16 7.45
CA PRO A 7 30.03 -33.76 7.62
C PRO A 7 30.84 -33.85 6.32
N ALA A 8 30.37 -34.58 5.30
CA ALA A 8 31.02 -34.69 4.01
C ALA A 8 30.71 -33.52 3.06
N ASN A 9 29.70 -32.71 3.38
CA ASN A 9 29.28 -31.59 2.55
C ASN A 9 29.88 -30.26 3.05
N THR A 10 30.88 -29.75 2.33
CA THR A 10 31.66 -28.56 2.69
C THR A 10 30.91 -27.24 2.57
N THR A 11 29.72 -27.25 1.97
CA THR A 11 28.84 -26.08 1.87
C THR A 11 27.55 -26.26 2.67
N ALA A 12 27.46 -27.31 3.48
CA ALA A 12 26.25 -27.59 4.23
C ALA A 12 25.96 -26.48 5.24
N GLN A 13 24.79 -25.88 5.06
CA GLN A 13 24.20 -24.88 5.91
C GLN A 13 22.75 -25.29 6.10
N ALA A 14 22.30 -25.32 7.35
CA ALA A 14 20.94 -25.71 7.67
C ALA A 14 20.43 -24.94 8.87
N TRP A 15 19.15 -24.60 8.82
CA TRP A 15 18.38 -24.17 9.97
C TRP A 15 17.72 -25.37 10.64
N THR A 16 17.68 -25.40 11.96
CA THR A 16 16.80 -26.34 12.66
C THR A 16 15.34 -25.93 12.46
N LEU A 17 14.43 -26.91 12.56
CA LEU A 17 13.03 -26.57 12.83
C LEU A 17 12.93 -25.80 14.15
N SER A 18 11.85 -25.06 14.31
CA SER A 18 11.57 -24.32 15.54
C SER A 18 11.47 -25.24 16.75
N TYR A 19 11.99 -24.78 17.88
CA TYR A 19 11.92 -25.45 19.17
C TYR A 19 11.73 -24.43 20.29
N VAL A 20 11.20 -24.86 21.43
CA VAL A 20 10.97 -23.99 22.59
C VAL A 20 12.04 -24.25 23.64
N TRP A 21 12.67 -23.18 24.11
CA TRP A 21 13.65 -23.20 25.19
C TRP A 21 13.53 -21.91 26.00
N GLU A 22 13.49 -22.04 27.32
CA GLU A 22 13.28 -20.92 28.26
C GLU A 22 12.06 -20.05 27.93
N SER A 23 10.93 -20.70 27.57
CA SER A 23 9.68 -20.02 27.17
C SER A 23 9.76 -19.17 25.90
N VAL A 24 10.79 -19.37 25.08
CA VAL A 24 11.02 -18.66 23.81
C VAL A 24 11.09 -19.66 22.66
N ILE A 25 10.55 -19.29 21.50
CA ILE A 25 10.71 -20.07 20.26
C ILE A 25 12.06 -19.71 19.63
N TRP A 26 12.88 -20.72 19.35
CA TRP A 26 14.21 -20.61 18.77
C TRP A 26 14.31 -21.36 17.46
N GLN A 27 15.24 -20.92 16.62
CA GLN A 27 15.81 -21.70 15.53
C GLN A 27 17.33 -21.55 15.55
N THR A 28 18.05 -22.59 15.17
CA THR A 28 19.52 -22.58 15.14
C THR A 28 19.99 -22.71 13.70
N PHE A 29 20.74 -21.73 13.22
CA PHE A 29 21.52 -21.88 12.00
C PHE A 29 22.80 -22.64 12.33
N SER A 30 23.17 -23.61 11.52
CA SER A 30 24.42 -24.37 11.69
C SER A 30 25.16 -24.54 10.37
N THR A 31 26.49 -24.55 10.44
CA THR A 31 27.38 -24.78 9.30
C THR A 31 28.65 -25.52 9.71
N ASN A 32 29.17 -26.34 8.81
CA ASN A 32 30.40 -27.10 9.06
C ASN A 32 31.65 -26.22 8.93
N ILE A 33 32.65 -26.49 9.78
CA ILE A 33 33.98 -25.85 9.75
C ILE A 33 35.00 -26.88 9.28
N TYR A 34 35.87 -26.48 8.35
CA TYR A 34 36.95 -27.31 7.83
C TYR A 34 38.31 -26.61 7.97
N ALA A 35 39.36 -27.40 8.11
CA ALA A 35 40.74 -26.95 8.01
C ALA A 35 41.07 -26.57 6.55
N SER A 36 42.14 -25.81 6.34
CA SER A 36 42.65 -25.53 4.99
C SER A 36 43.05 -26.79 4.21
N SER A 37 43.33 -27.90 4.91
CA SER A 37 43.57 -29.23 4.33
C SER A 37 42.30 -29.93 3.83
N GLY A 38 41.11 -29.37 4.05
CA GLY A 38 39.82 -30.00 3.76
C GLY A 38 39.32 -30.96 4.85
N SER A 39 40.05 -31.10 5.96
CA SER A 39 39.64 -31.96 7.08
C SER A 39 38.52 -31.31 7.90
N TYR A 40 37.47 -32.06 8.25
CA TYR A 40 36.37 -31.59 9.09
C TYR A 40 36.87 -31.27 10.51
N LEU A 41 36.50 -30.09 11.02
CA LEU A 41 36.91 -29.60 12.35
C LEU A 41 35.76 -29.52 13.35
N GLY A 42 34.52 -29.35 12.89
CA GLY A 42 33.34 -29.22 13.75
C GLY A 42 32.21 -28.42 13.12
N VAL A 43 31.29 -27.93 13.95
CA VAL A 43 30.12 -27.13 13.55
C VAL A 43 30.18 -25.75 14.22
N ALA A 44 29.91 -24.70 13.47
CA ALA A 44 29.54 -23.39 13.99
C ALA A 44 28.02 -23.24 13.98
N SER A 45 27.45 -22.73 15.07
CA SER A 45 26.02 -22.52 15.19
C SER A 45 25.70 -21.12 15.70
N THR A 46 24.58 -20.57 15.24
CA THR A 46 24.03 -19.28 15.68
C THR A 46 22.55 -19.46 15.95
N ASP A 47 22.13 -19.10 17.17
CA ASP A 47 20.73 -19.16 17.57
C ASP A 47 19.99 -17.86 17.23
N LEU A 48 18.74 -18.02 16.77
CA LEU A 48 17.80 -16.95 16.47
C LEU A 48 16.55 -17.13 17.32
N THR A 49 16.27 -16.17 18.18
CA THR A 49 14.96 -16.05 18.84
C THR A 49 13.91 -15.62 17.82
N LEU A 50 12.74 -16.25 17.81
CA LEU A 50 11.64 -15.90 16.91
C LEU A 50 10.62 -14.90 17.52
N GLU A 51 10.85 -14.40 18.74
CA GLU A 51 9.98 -13.39 19.37
C GLU A 51 9.79 -12.12 18.52
N PHE A 52 10.77 -11.79 17.69
CA PHE A 52 10.67 -10.62 16.80
C PHE A 52 9.49 -10.76 15.82
N LEU A 53 9.07 -11.98 15.47
CA LEU A 53 7.96 -12.21 14.54
C LEU A 53 6.68 -11.60 15.10
N THR A 54 6.26 -11.97 16.31
CA THR A 54 5.08 -11.39 16.98
C THR A 54 5.14 -9.86 17.01
N ARG A 55 6.32 -9.29 17.32
CA ARG A 55 6.50 -7.84 17.36
C ARG A 55 6.36 -7.18 15.98
N VAL A 56 6.94 -7.77 14.94
CA VAL A 56 6.84 -7.29 13.56
C VAL A 56 5.41 -7.42 13.04
N LEU A 57 4.77 -8.57 13.23
CA LEU A 57 3.40 -8.83 12.80
C LEU A 57 2.40 -7.88 13.48
N THR A 58 2.56 -7.64 14.79
CA THR A 58 1.75 -6.66 15.54
C THR A 58 1.95 -5.25 14.99
N ALA A 59 3.20 -4.84 14.73
CA ALA A 59 3.49 -3.52 14.17
C ALA A 59 2.94 -3.36 12.75
N GLN A 60 2.96 -4.40 11.92
CA GLN A 60 2.37 -4.40 10.58
C GLN A 60 0.84 -4.32 10.67
N SER A 61 0.23 -5.10 11.55
CA SER A 61 -1.21 -5.08 11.79
C SER A 61 -1.70 -3.69 12.22
N ALA A 62 -0.96 -3.03 13.10
CA ALA A 62 -1.28 -1.69 13.60
C ALA A 62 -1.15 -0.57 12.55
N GLN A 63 -0.44 -0.79 11.44
CA GLN A 63 -0.32 0.18 10.34
C GLN A 63 -1.56 0.21 9.44
N LEU A 64 -2.37 -0.85 9.47
CA LEU A 64 -3.56 -0.97 8.65
C LEU A 64 -4.75 -0.32 9.36
N GLN A 65 -5.58 0.39 8.60
CA GLN A 65 -6.79 1.05 9.11
C GLN A 65 -7.99 0.09 9.22
N TYR A 66 -7.74 -1.21 9.13
CA TYR A 66 -8.74 -2.27 9.09
C TYR A 66 -8.47 -3.27 10.19
N ASP A 67 -9.53 -3.86 10.72
CA ASP A 67 -9.40 -5.05 11.57
C ASP A 67 -8.74 -6.15 10.75
N ASN A 68 -7.59 -6.59 11.24
CA ASN A 68 -6.77 -7.58 10.58
C ASN A 68 -6.04 -8.44 11.59
N TYR A 69 -5.72 -9.66 11.17
CA TYR A 69 -4.98 -10.62 11.98
C TYR A 69 -3.90 -11.23 11.11
N ILE A 70 -2.67 -11.32 11.63
CA ILE A 70 -1.51 -11.85 10.89
C ILE A 70 -0.85 -12.93 11.72
N TYR A 71 -0.62 -14.10 11.12
CA TYR A 71 0.01 -15.26 11.74
C TYR A 71 1.17 -15.73 10.89
N ALA A 72 2.22 -16.22 11.53
CA ALA A 72 3.34 -16.88 10.86
C ALA A 72 3.37 -18.36 11.23
N PHE A 73 3.53 -19.22 10.23
CA PHE A 73 3.65 -20.66 10.38
C PHE A 73 4.99 -21.16 9.86
N GLU A 74 5.62 -22.07 10.59
CA GLU A 74 6.67 -22.94 10.04
C GLU A 74 6.02 -24.19 9.45
N ILE A 75 6.40 -24.50 8.21
CA ILE A 75 6.04 -25.73 7.54
C ILE A 75 7.25 -26.67 7.59
N GLY A 76 7.15 -27.74 8.37
CA GLY A 76 8.27 -28.65 8.56
C GLY A 76 7.85 -30.09 8.85
N ALA A 77 8.84 -30.93 9.12
CA ALA A 77 8.63 -32.35 9.46
C ALA A 77 7.83 -32.55 10.77
N ASN A 78 7.82 -31.54 11.64
CA ASN A 78 7.03 -31.54 12.88
C ASN A 78 5.56 -31.09 12.66
N GLY A 79 5.16 -30.86 11.41
CA GLY A 79 3.87 -30.31 11.05
C GLY A 79 3.90 -28.80 10.83
N GLU A 80 2.71 -28.20 10.82
CA GLU A 80 2.49 -26.78 10.61
C GLU A 80 2.27 -26.09 11.97
N VAL A 81 3.32 -25.42 12.47
CA VAL A 81 3.33 -24.82 13.81
C VAL A 81 3.39 -23.30 13.72
N CYS A 82 2.71 -22.61 14.63
CA CYS A 82 2.69 -21.16 14.65
C CYS A 82 3.92 -20.59 15.38
N LEU A 83 4.58 -19.63 14.73
CA LEU A 83 5.78 -18.97 15.21
C LEU A 83 5.51 -17.58 15.79
N GLY A 84 4.38 -16.98 15.41
CA GLY A 84 4.05 -15.61 15.78
C GLY A 84 2.63 -15.24 15.39
N SER A 85 2.05 -14.30 16.14
CA SER A 85 0.72 -13.73 15.87
C SER A 85 0.70 -12.23 16.13
N SER A 86 -0.17 -11.50 15.44
CA SER A 86 -0.47 -10.09 15.73
C SER A 86 -1.55 -9.89 16.80
N ASP A 87 -2.29 -10.93 17.17
CA ASP A 87 -3.49 -10.85 18.03
C ASP A 87 -3.24 -11.19 19.50
N GLY A 88 -2.00 -11.54 19.86
CA GLY A 88 -1.60 -11.86 21.23
C GLY A 88 -2.11 -13.20 21.76
N VAL A 89 -2.59 -14.11 20.91
CA VAL A 89 -2.95 -15.48 21.32
C VAL A 89 -1.74 -16.22 21.92
N ASP A 90 -1.95 -17.07 22.93
CA ASP A 90 -0.90 -17.95 23.44
C ASP A 90 -0.49 -18.93 22.34
N LEU A 91 0.81 -18.99 22.05
CA LEU A 91 1.38 -19.81 20.98
C LEU A 91 1.96 -21.12 21.50
N TYR A 92 1.92 -21.35 22.81
CA TYR A 92 2.62 -22.47 23.44
C TYR A 92 1.67 -23.57 23.88
N LEU A 93 2.03 -24.82 23.59
CA LEU A 93 1.55 -25.95 24.35
C LEU A 93 2.31 -25.98 25.68
N ARG A 94 1.58 -26.00 26.79
CA ARG A 94 2.14 -26.04 28.14
C ARG A 94 1.92 -27.40 28.77
N ASP A 95 2.88 -27.83 29.59
CA ASP A 95 2.73 -29.04 30.39
C ASP A 95 1.89 -28.79 31.67
N SER A 96 1.78 -29.81 32.52
CA SER A 96 1.07 -29.73 33.81
C SER A 96 1.66 -28.72 34.79
N SER A 97 2.91 -28.31 34.59
CA SER A 97 3.63 -27.31 35.39
C SER A 97 3.49 -25.89 34.80
N ASN A 98 2.72 -25.74 33.73
CA ASN A 98 2.51 -24.49 32.97
C ASN A 98 3.74 -24.00 32.19
N GLU A 99 4.73 -24.87 31.98
CA GLU A 99 5.95 -24.55 31.24
C GLU A 99 5.75 -24.76 29.72
N PRO A 100 6.17 -23.82 28.86
CA PRO A 100 6.13 -23.97 27.41
C PRO A 100 6.99 -25.13 26.91
N GLN A 101 6.38 -26.06 26.19
CA GLN A 101 7.04 -27.26 25.64
C GLN A 101 7.30 -27.14 24.13
N ARG A 102 6.34 -26.60 23.38
CA ARG A 102 6.45 -26.39 21.93
C ARG A 102 5.45 -25.35 21.45
N SER A 103 5.62 -24.89 20.22
CA SER A 103 4.59 -24.11 19.51
C SER A 103 3.34 -24.94 19.24
N LEU A 104 2.18 -24.27 19.25
CA LEU A 104 0.90 -24.84 18.88
C LEU A 104 0.81 -25.04 17.37
N THR A 105 0.17 -26.14 16.99
CA THR A 105 -0.21 -26.42 15.60
C THR A 105 -1.45 -25.61 15.21
N LEU A 106 -1.75 -25.52 13.91
CA LEU A 106 -2.99 -24.89 13.43
C LEU A 106 -4.23 -25.50 14.10
N HIS A 107 -4.29 -26.82 14.20
CA HIS A 107 -5.43 -27.54 14.79
C HIS A 107 -5.66 -27.14 16.25
N GLU A 108 -4.59 -27.01 17.03
CA GLU A 108 -4.68 -26.62 18.44
C GLU A 108 -5.05 -25.14 18.57
N LEU A 109 -4.46 -24.26 17.74
CA LEU A 109 -4.81 -22.85 17.71
C LEU A 109 -6.27 -22.59 17.33
N ALA A 110 -6.86 -23.42 16.49
CA ALA A 110 -8.27 -23.33 16.14
C ALA A 110 -9.21 -23.44 17.36
N ALA A 111 -8.79 -24.08 18.45
CA ALA A 111 -9.57 -24.14 19.68
C ALA A 111 -9.55 -22.82 20.49
N HIS A 112 -8.53 -21.98 20.27
CA HIS A 112 -8.28 -20.77 21.06
C HIS A 112 -8.50 -19.47 20.28
N SER A 113 -8.45 -19.54 18.95
CA SER A 113 -8.46 -18.39 18.06
C SER A 113 -9.51 -18.59 16.97
N LYS A 114 -10.51 -17.70 16.95
CA LYS A 114 -11.56 -17.73 15.93
C LYS A 114 -10.98 -17.63 14.50
N PRO A 115 -9.92 -16.82 14.20
CA PRO A 115 -9.41 -16.75 12.83
C PRO A 115 -8.80 -18.08 12.41
N MET A 116 -8.13 -18.74 13.35
CA MET A 116 -7.54 -20.06 13.15
C MET A 116 -8.59 -21.15 13.02
N ALA A 117 -9.72 -21.05 13.73
CA ALA A 117 -10.85 -21.96 13.54
C ALA A 117 -11.43 -21.87 12.13
N ALA A 118 -11.60 -20.64 11.63
CA ALA A 118 -12.09 -20.40 10.27
C ALA A 118 -11.11 -20.92 9.21
N LEU A 119 -9.81 -20.66 9.39
CA LEU A 119 -8.76 -21.21 8.52
C LEU A 119 -8.73 -22.74 8.54
N HIS A 120 -8.76 -23.35 9.73
CA HIS A 120 -8.79 -24.80 9.86
C HIS A 120 -10.03 -25.41 9.20
N GLY A 121 -11.20 -24.76 9.31
CA GLY A 121 -12.42 -25.16 8.62
C GLY A 121 -12.30 -25.07 7.08
N LEU A 122 -11.70 -23.99 6.57
CA LEU A 122 -11.43 -23.83 5.14
C LEU A 122 -10.50 -24.93 4.62
N LEU A 123 -9.43 -25.20 5.36
CA LEU A 123 -8.41 -26.18 4.97
C LEU A 123 -8.88 -27.63 5.10
N ALA A 124 -9.90 -27.91 5.92
CA ALA A 124 -10.50 -29.24 6.04
C ALA A 124 -11.20 -29.72 4.76
N GLY A 125 -11.38 -28.84 3.76
CA GLY A 125 -11.89 -29.21 2.44
C GLY A 125 -10.97 -30.20 1.70
N PRO A 126 -11.53 -30.99 0.76
CA PRO A 126 -10.78 -32.01 0.02
C PRO A 126 -9.66 -31.43 -0.87
N GLU A 127 -9.73 -30.13 -1.18
CA GLU A 127 -8.75 -29.43 -2.01
C GLU A 127 -7.41 -29.20 -1.30
N TRP A 128 -7.44 -28.99 0.02
CA TRP A 128 -6.26 -28.56 0.79
C TRP A 128 -5.74 -29.63 1.75
N ASN A 129 -6.53 -30.68 2.00
CA ASN A 129 -6.17 -31.79 2.87
C ASN A 129 -5.64 -31.35 4.27
N GLY A 130 -6.20 -30.26 4.80
CA GLY A 130 -5.81 -29.70 6.08
C GLY A 130 -4.46 -28.98 6.13
N SER A 131 -3.81 -28.72 4.98
CA SER A 131 -2.46 -28.14 4.94
C SER A 131 -2.46 -26.66 4.52
N VAL A 132 -1.92 -25.82 5.40
CA VAL A 132 -1.57 -24.41 5.13
C VAL A 132 -0.58 -24.31 3.98
N ALA A 133 0.38 -25.23 3.88
CA ALA A 133 1.37 -25.23 2.80
C ALA A 133 0.73 -25.49 1.43
N ALA A 134 -0.16 -26.48 1.34
CA ALA A 134 -0.87 -26.79 0.10
C ALA A 134 -1.72 -25.60 -0.35
N PHE A 135 -2.41 -24.96 0.59
CA PHE A 135 -3.20 -23.76 0.34
C PHE A 135 -2.33 -22.57 -0.11
N ALA A 136 -1.21 -22.31 0.58
CA ALA A 136 -0.28 -21.23 0.23
C ALA A 136 0.28 -21.40 -1.19
N THR A 137 0.67 -22.63 -1.55
CA THR A 137 1.22 -22.94 -2.88
C THR A 137 0.18 -22.76 -3.99
N ALA A 138 -1.09 -23.04 -3.70
CA ALA A 138 -2.17 -22.80 -4.66
C ALA A 138 -2.51 -21.32 -4.78
N GLN A 139 -2.61 -20.60 -3.65
CA GLN A 139 -2.87 -19.17 -3.61
C GLN A 139 -1.78 -18.33 -4.26
N ALA A 140 -0.51 -18.78 -4.19
CA ALA A 140 0.59 -18.12 -4.89
C ALA A 140 0.41 -18.04 -6.42
N LYS A 141 -0.48 -18.86 -6.99
CA LYS A 141 -0.80 -18.87 -8.43
C LYS A 141 -2.04 -18.04 -8.78
N THR A 142 -2.71 -17.47 -7.78
CA THR A 142 -3.96 -16.73 -7.97
C THR A 142 -3.80 -15.31 -7.44
N GLU A 143 -4.20 -14.32 -8.25
CA GLU A 143 -4.18 -12.90 -7.83
C GLU A 143 -5.36 -12.53 -6.92
N THR A 144 -6.35 -13.42 -6.81
CA THR A 144 -7.57 -13.20 -6.03
C THR A 144 -7.42 -13.72 -4.61
N PRO A 145 -7.62 -12.88 -3.57
CA PRO A 145 -7.68 -13.34 -2.19
C PRO A 145 -8.78 -14.39 -2.00
N ALA A 146 -8.54 -15.36 -1.13
CA ALA A 146 -9.59 -16.29 -0.73
C ALA A 146 -10.57 -15.60 0.23
N LEU A 147 -11.83 -16.04 0.23
CA LEU A 147 -12.83 -15.58 1.19
C LEU A 147 -13.03 -16.65 2.25
N VAL A 148 -13.06 -16.23 3.52
CA VAL A 148 -13.31 -17.12 4.65
C VAL A 148 -14.34 -16.47 5.59
N ASP A 149 -15.32 -17.24 6.04
CA ASP A 149 -16.32 -16.75 7.00
C ASP A 149 -15.84 -16.92 8.45
N PHE A 150 -15.87 -15.81 9.16
CA PHE A 150 -15.57 -15.69 10.58
C PHE A 150 -16.87 -15.46 11.36
N GLY A 151 -17.63 -16.53 11.61
CA GLY A 151 -18.83 -16.47 12.45
C GLY A 151 -19.83 -15.38 12.03
N GLY A 152 -20.06 -15.21 10.73
CA GLY A 152 -20.96 -14.21 10.15
C GLY A 152 -20.27 -12.95 9.61
N THR A 153 -18.94 -12.92 9.56
CA THR A 153 -18.19 -11.85 8.89
C THR A 153 -17.23 -12.43 7.86
N THR A 154 -17.40 -12.06 6.60
CA THR A 154 -16.50 -12.47 5.54
C THR A 154 -15.17 -11.74 5.65
N GLN A 155 -14.08 -12.50 5.65
CA GLN A 155 -12.71 -12.02 5.69
C GLN A 155 -12.02 -12.37 4.38
N LEU A 156 -11.23 -11.44 3.86
CA LEU A 156 -10.24 -11.69 2.81
C LEU A 156 -9.02 -12.35 3.44
N LEU A 157 -8.61 -13.48 2.88
CA LEU A 157 -7.48 -14.26 3.32
C LEU A 157 -6.35 -14.13 2.28
N CYS A 158 -5.24 -13.55 2.74
CA CYS A 158 -4.02 -13.37 1.97
C CYS A 158 -2.93 -14.27 2.54
N VAL A 159 -2.13 -14.88 1.68
CA VAL A 159 -1.04 -15.75 2.09
C VAL A 159 0.24 -15.38 1.36
N SER A 160 1.36 -15.41 2.08
CA SER A 160 2.70 -15.19 1.53
C SER A 160 3.64 -16.29 1.99
N GLU A 161 4.49 -16.78 1.08
CA GLU A 161 5.49 -17.78 1.39
C GLU A 161 6.88 -17.15 1.52
N ILE A 162 7.62 -17.56 2.54
CA ILE A 162 9.04 -17.22 2.71
C ILE A 162 9.82 -18.54 2.67
N ARG A 163 10.64 -18.71 1.65
CA ARG A 163 11.50 -19.88 1.47
C ARG A 163 12.96 -19.45 1.44
N HIS A 164 13.77 -19.95 2.37
CA HIS A 164 15.20 -19.64 2.43
C HIS A 164 15.98 -20.84 2.97
N GLY A 165 16.82 -21.44 2.12
CA GLY A 165 17.49 -22.70 2.45
C GLY A 165 16.45 -23.79 2.73
N ASN A 166 16.51 -24.41 3.91
CA ASN A 166 15.53 -25.37 4.39
C ASN A 166 14.41 -24.76 5.27
N ILE A 167 14.39 -23.43 5.43
CA ILE A 167 13.25 -22.74 6.05
C ILE A 167 12.11 -22.62 5.04
N TYR A 168 10.93 -23.01 5.48
CA TYR A 168 9.67 -22.71 4.81
C TYR A 168 8.69 -22.13 5.82
N TRP A 169 8.47 -20.83 5.71
CA TRP A 169 7.46 -20.12 6.48
C TRP A 169 6.30 -19.68 5.61
N VAL A 170 5.11 -19.67 6.19
CA VAL A 170 3.89 -19.17 5.56
C VAL A 170 3.29 -18.10 6.46
N ILE A 171 3.12 -16.91 5.91
CA ILE A 171 2.44 -15.79 6.57
C ILE A 171 0.99 -15.77 6.09
N VAL A 172 0.07 -15.80 7.03
CA VAL A 172 -1.38 -15.78 6.77
C VAL A 172 -1.95 -14.49 7.34
N GLN A 173 -2.67 -13.74 6.52
CA GLN A 173 -3.31 -12.48 6.90
C GLN A 173 -4.81 -12.53 6.61
N PHE A 174 -5.60 -12.13 7.61
CA PHE A 174 -7.03 -11.94 7.51
C PHE A 174 -7.33 -10.44 7.48
N LEU A 175 -8.21 -10.02 6.58
CA LEU A 175 -8.66 -8.64 6.44
C LEU A 175 -10.19 -8.61 6.37
N ASN A 176 -10.83 -7.69 7.09
CA ASN A 176 -12.27 -7.56 7.05
C ASN A 176 -12.74 -7.03 5.68
N GLU A 177 -13.45 -7.85 4.91
CA GLU A 177 -13.90 -7.50 3.55
C GLU A 177 -14.76 -6.24 3.55
N ALA A 178 -15.72 -6.14 4.49
CA ALA A 178 -16.64 -5.01 4.56
C ALA A 178 -15.90 -3.70 4.83
N GLN A 179 -14.87 -3.72 5.69
CA GLN A 179 -14.08 -2.52 5.99
C GLN A 179 -13.16 -2.14 4.81
N VAL A 180 -12.55 -3.12 4.15
CA VAL A 180 -11.75 -2.89 2.95
C VAL A 180 -12.60 -2.26 1.85
N LEU A 181 -13.78 -2.81 1.58
CA LEU A 181 -14.74 -2.26 0.61
C LEU A 181 -15.26 -0.88 1.03
N ALA A 182 -15.55 -0.68 2.32
CA ALA A 182 -15.99 0.63 2.83
C ALA A 182 -14.94 1.72 2.62
N ASN A 183 -13.65 1.46 2.86
CA ASN A 183 -12.62 2.46 2.62
C ASN A 183 -12.30 2.64 1.14
N LEU A 184 -12.37 1.58 0.33
CA LEU A 184 -12.27 1.73 -1.14
C LEU A 184 -13.39 2.61 -1.68
N THR A 185 -14.62 2.43 -1.21
CA THR A 185 -15.77 3.24 -1.61
C THR A 185 -15.73 4.66 -1.02
N ALA A 186 -15.26 4.83 0.21
CA ALA A 186 -15.06 6.14 0.84
C ALA A 186 -13.96 6.95 0.13
N GLY A 187 -12.80 6.34 -0.13
CA GLY A 187 -11.70 6.97 -0.88
C GLY A 187 -12.09 7.28 -2.33
N SER A 188 -12.88 6.40 -2.96
CA SER A 188 -13.50 6.66 -4.27
C SER A 188 -14.43 7.89 -4.23
N ARG A 189 -15.27 8.00 -3.19
CA ARG A 189 -16.21 9.11 -3.01
C ARG A 189 -15.50 10.43 -2.72
N GLU A 190 -14.44 10.41 -1.91
CA GLU A 190 -13.63 11.58 -1.59
C GLU A 190 -12.85 12.07 -2.82
N THR A 191 -12.22 11.16 -3.56
CA THR A 191 -11.55 11.46 -4.84
C THR A 191 -12.55 11.99 -5.87
N GLY A 192 -13.74 11.39 -5.97
CA GLY A 192 -14.82 11.87 -6.83
C GLY A 192 -15.31 13.27 -6.45
N GLY A 193 -15.39 13.58 -5.15
CA GLY A 193 -15.72 14.91 -4.64
C GLY A 193 -14.67 15.97 -4.98
N ILE A 194 -13.38 15.63 -4.85
CA ILE A 194 -12.27 16.52 -5.21
C ILE A 194 -12.30 16.82 -6.72
N VAL A 195 -12.43 15.78 -7.56
CA VAL A 195 -12.50 15.93 -9.02
C VAL A 195 -13.72 16.77 -9.43
N ALA A 196 -14.90 16.53 -8.85
CA ALA A 196 -16.09 17.32 -9.12
C ALA A 196 -15.91 18.81 -8.73
N SER A 197 -15.28 19.07 -7.58
CA SER A 197 -15.01 20.44 -7.12
C SER A 197 -14.03 21.19 -8.04
N LEU A 198 -13.02 20.48 -8.56
CA LEU A 198 -12.04 21.03 -9.50
C LEU A 198 -12.70 21.38 -10.84
N VAL A 199 -13.56 20.51 -11.35
CA VAL A 199 -14.29 20.72 -12.61
C VAL A 199 -15.23 21.92 -12.50
N VAL A 200 -15.99 22.04 -11.41
CA VAL A 200 -16.88 23.20 -11.18
C VAL A 200 -16.08 24.50 -11.10
N SER A 201 -14.93 24.49 -10.42
CA SER A 201 -14.06 25.66 -10.27
C SER A 201 -13.44 26.09 -11.61
N ALA A 202 -13.00 25.13 -12.43
CA ALA A 202 -12.46 25.39 -13.76
C ALA A 202 -13.52 25.99 -14.71
N VAL A 203 -14.75 25.47 -14.66
CA VAL A 203 -15.88 26.01 -15.44
C VAL A 203 -16.22 27.43 -15.00
N ALA A 204 -16.23 27.71 -13.69
CA ALA A 204 -16.49 29.06 -13.17
C ALA A 204 -15.40 30.06 -13.60
N LEU A 205 -14.13 29.65 -13.57
CA LEU A 205 -12.99 30.43 -14.06
C LEU A 205 -13.11 30.74 -15.56
N ALA A 206 -13.50 29.76 -16.37
CA ALA A 206 -13.72 29.93 -17.80
C ALA A 206 -14.88 30.90 -18.10
N MET A 207 -15.97 30.82 -17.33
CA MET A 207 -17.07 31.78 -17.45
C MET A 207 -16.63 33.21 -17.06
N GLY A 208 -15.90 33.36 -15.95
CA GLY A 208 -15.40 34.66 -15.49
C GLY A 208 -14.42 35.31 -16.47
N SER A 209 -13.52 34.53 -17.09
CA SER A 209 -12.61 35.03 -18.11
C SER A 209 -13.37 35.44 -19.37
N SER A 210 -14.37 34.67 -19.81
CA SER A 210 -15.20 34.98 -20.97
C SER A 210 -15.99 36.29 -20.80
N VAL A 211 -16.53 36.55 -19.60
CA VAL A 211 -17.21 37.81 -19.27
C VAL A 211 -16.22 38.99 -19.30
N SER A 212 -15.01 38.81 -18.76
CA SER A 212 -13.98 39.84 -18.74
C SER A 212 -13.51 40.19 -20.18
N LEU A 213 -13.29 39.18 -21.01
CA LEU A 213 -12.92 39.34 -22.42
C LEU A 213 -14.03 40.07 -23.19
N THR A 214 -15.29 39.74 -22.91
CA THR A 214 -16.46 40.44 -23.49
C THR A 214 -16.55 41.89 -23.05
N ARG A 215 -16.12 42.24 -21.83
CA ARG A 215 -16.04 43.65 -21.38
C ARG A 215 -14.92 44.40 -22.10
N VAL A 216 -13.73 43.81 -22.19
CA VAL A 216 -12.58 44.42 -22.89
C VAL A 216 -12.89 44.63 -24.37
N LEU A 217 -13.51 43.64 -25.04
CA LEU A 217 -13.94 43.78 -26.43
C LEU A 217 -14.99 44.89 -26.63
N ARG A 218 -15.89 45.08 -25.65
CA ARG A 218 -16.86 46.18 -25.68
C ARG A 218 -16.18 47.54 -25.51
N MET A 219 -15.21 47.66 -24.59
CA MET A 219 -14.43 48.89 -24.41
C MET A 219 -13.62 49.22 -25.66
N LEU A 220 -12.87 48.26 -26.21
CA LEU A 220 -12.12 48.44 -27.46
C LEU A 220 -13.01 48.85 -28.63
N ARG A 221 -14.22 48.29 -28.73
CA ARG A 221 -15.18 48.70 -29.76
C ARG A 221 -15.63 50.15 -29.59
N ALA A 222 -15.89 50.58 -28.36
CA ALA A 222 -16.23 51.97 -28.07
C ALA A 222 -15.06 52.91 -28.40
N ASP A 223 -13.83 52.55 -28.02
CA ASP A 223 -12.62 53.31 -28.34
C ASP A 223 -12.37 53.43 -29.85
N ILE A 224 -12.62 52.35 -30.61
CA ILE A 224 -12.52 52.36 -32.08
C ILE A 224 -13.58 53.29 -32.70
N GLU A 225 -14.81 53.28 -32.18
CA GLU A 225 -15.87 54.19 -32.65
C GLU A 225 -15.52 55.66 -32.36
N GLU A 226 -14.93 55.95 -31.20
CA GLU A 226 -14.48 57.30 -30.83
C GLU A 226 -13.28 57.78 -31.67
N LEU A 227 -12.28 56.92 -31.89
CA LEU A 227 -11.14 57.20 -32.78
C LEU A 227 -11.58 57.42 -34.23
N ARG A 228 -12.61 56.69 -34.70
CA ARG A 228 -13.21 56.91 -36.02
C ARG A 228 -13.86 58.29 -36.13
N ALA A 229 -14.51 58.77 -35.07
CA ALA A 229 -15.11 60.10 -35.03
C ALA A 229 -14.05 61.23 -35.02
N LEU A 230 -12.93 61.03 -34.31
CA LEU A 230 -11.83 61.99 -34.23
C LEU A 230 -11.05 62.14 -35.55
N LYS A 231 -10.73 61.03 -36.24
CA LYS A 231 -10.00 61.10 -37.53
C LYS A 231 -10.78 61.79 -38.65
N PHE A 232 -12.11 61.71 -38.66
CA PHE A 232 -12.93 62.41 -39.65
C PHE A 232 -12.96 63.92 -39.42
N ARG A 233 -12.97 64.37 -38.16
CA ARG A 233 -13.10 65.79 -37.81
C ARG A 233 -11.80 66.57 -38.00
N ASP A 234 -10.65 65.98 -37.67
CA ASP A 234 -9.34 66.62 -37.86
C ASP A 234 -8.86 66.60 -39.32
N VAL A 235 -9.24 65.60 -40.12
CA VAL A 235 -8.91 65.55 -41.56
C VAL A 235 -9.80 66.50 -42.38
N LEU A 236 -11.04 66.77 -41.95
CA LEU A 236 -11.92 67.76 -42.60
C LEU A 236 -11.70 69.21 -42.10
N GLY A 237 -11.14 69.41 -40.91
CA GLY A 237 -10.92 70.75 -40.32
C GLY A 237 -9.73 71.53 -40.89
N ARG A 238 -8.79 70.87 -41.58
CA ARG A 238 -7.52 71.51 -42.00
C ARG A 238 -7.51 72.17 -43.38
N ASN A 239 -8.65 72.27 -44.07
CA ASN A 239 -8.69 72.74 -45.47
C ASN A 239 -9.75 73.81 -45.83
N LEU A 240 -10.31 74.57 -44.89
CA LEU A 240 -11.25 75.66 -45.23
C LEU A 240 -11.13 76.90 -44.32
N SER A 241 -9.99 77.58 -44.35
CA SER A 241 -9.92 79.00 -43.97
C SER A 241 -8.75 79.73 -44.65
N PHE A 242 -8.81 79.91 -45.96
CA PHE A 242 -8.19 81.06 -46.63
C PHE A 242 -9.28 81.87 -47.31
N ALA A 243 -10.03 82.60 -46.48
CA ALA A 243 -11.00 83.59 -46.91
C ALA A 243 -10.29 84.88 -47.34
N ARG A 244 -10.27 85.06 -48.66
CA ARG A 244 -10.40 86.32 -49.40
C ARG A 244 -10.87 87.50 -48.52
N THR A 245 -9.99 88.45 -48.25
CA THR A 245 -10.36 89.80 -47.77
C THR A 245 -9.84 90.84 -48.76
N THR A 246 -10.74 91.31 -49.62
CA THR A 246 -10.56 92.48 -50.50
C THR A 246 -11.62 93.51 -50.13
N LYS A 247 -11.24 94.62 -49.51
CA LYS A 247 -11.34 95.99 -50.11
C LYS A 247 -11.07 97.09 -49.07
N ASN A 248 -10.13 97.95 -49.47
CA ASN A 248 -10.15 99.42 -49.40
C ASN A 248 -10.31 100.13 -48.05
N GLN A 249 -9.22 100.76 -47.62
CA GLN A 249 -9.26 102.19 -47.30
C GLN A 249 -8.13 102.93 -48.04
N SER A 250 -8.51 104.11 -48.49
CA SER A 250 -7.90 104.97 -49.50
C SER A 250 -6.92 106.00 -48.94
N ARG A 251 -6.01 106.42 -49.83
CA ARG A 251 -5.42 107.77 -49.99
C ARG A 251 -4.39 108.28 -48.98
N ILE A 252 -3.23 108.68 -49.53
CA ILE A 252 -2.51 109.98 -49.44
C ILE A 252 -1.32 109.82 -50.43
N SER A 253 -1.44 110.24 -51.70
CA SER A 253 -1.04 111.54 -52.29
C SER A 253 0.47 111.83 -52.32
N GLU A 254 1.00 111.90 -53.56
CA GLU A 254 2.05 112.80 -54.10
C GLU A 254 3.34 113.05 -53.29
N VAL A 255 4.50 112.62 -53.83
CA VAL A 255 5.41 113.39 -54.70
C VAL A 255 6.11 112.42 -55.67
#